data_AF-A0A7C0V9J9-F1
#
_entry.id   AF-A0A7C0V9J9-F1
#
_cell.length_a   1.000
_cell.length_b   1.000
_cell.length_c   1.000
_cell.angle_alpha   90.00
_cell.angle_beta   90.00
_cell.angle_gamma   90.00
#
_symmetry.space_group_name_H-M   'P 1'
#
loop_
_entity.id
_entity.type
_entity.pdbx_description
1 polymer ?
#
loop_
_entity_poly.entity_id
_entity_poly.type
_entity_poly.pdbx_seq_one_letter_code
_entity_poly.pdbx_strand_id
1 'polypeptide(L)' 'MFAKTLLLLLGIGIGAYAVFCFKRGMVYMKGYTASREKNPGGFYLSLIIYLLFALVLIFFGIFGKVQG' A
#
# COMPACT_ATOMS: atom_id res chain seq x y z
N MET A 1 -20.30 9.17 4.31
CA MET A 1 -19.74 8.20 5.29
C MET A 1 -19.11 6.98 4.63
N PHE A 2 -19.82 6.28 3.75
CA PHE A 2 -19.34 5.06 3.06
C PHE A 2 -17.95 5.19 2.42
N ALA A 3 -17.72 6.27 1.66
CA ALA A 3 -16.44 6.50 0.98
C ALA A 3 -15.25 6.60 1.95
N LYS A 4 -15.43 7.18 3.14
CA LYS A 4 -14.38 7.27 4.17
C LYS A 4 -14.01 5.90 4.72
N THR A 5 -15.02 5.10 5.05
CA THR A 5 -14.83 3.73 5.54
C THR A 5 -14.15 2.87 4.47
N LEU A 6 -14.53 3.02 3.20
CA LEU A 6 -13.89 2.31 2.09
C LEU A 6 -12.41 2.69 1.95
N LEU A 7 -12.07 3.99 1.99
CA LEU A 7 -10.69 4.45 1.92
C LEU A 7 -9.83 3.91 3.08
N LEU A 8 -10.39 3.89 4.30
CA LEU A 8 -9.73 3.31 5.47
C LEU A 8 -9.46 1.82 5.29
N LEU A 9 -10.46 1.05 4.86
CA LEU A 9 -10.31 -0.40 4.62
C LEU A 9 -9.29 -0.70 3.53
N LEU A 10 -9.29 0.07 2.44
CA LEU A 10 -8.30 -0.07 1.37
C LEU A 10 -6.89 0.28 1.87
N GLY A 11 -6.74 1.34 2.65
CA GLY A 11 -5.45 1.72 3.23
C GLY A 11 -4.88 0.65 4.16
N ILE A 12 -5.72 0.10 5.05
CA ILE A 12 -5.33 -1.02 5.92
C ILE A 12 -4.97 -2.26 5.09
N GLY A 13 -5.76 -2.59 4.07
CA GLY A 13 -5.51 -3.73 3.19
C GLY A 13 -4.18 -3.62 2.45
N ILE A 14 -3.87 -2.45 1.89
CA ILE A 14 -2.60 -2.19 1.19
C ILE A 14 -1.43 -2.21 2.19
N GLY A 15 -1.60 -1.63 3.37
CA GLY A 15 -0.59 -1.68 4.44
C GLY A 15 -0.29 -3.12 4.88
N ALA A 16 -1.31 -3.94 5.10
CA ALA A 16 -1.17 -5.35 5.43
C ALA A 16 -0.47 -6.14 4.31
N TYR A 17 -0.82 -5.86 3.04
CA TYR A 17 -0.16 -6.44 1.89
C TYR A 17 1.33 -6.05 1.82
N ALA A 18 1.68 -4.79 2.10
CA ALA A 18 3.07 -4.35 2.15
C ALA A 18 3.88 -5.12 3.22
N VAL A 19 3.33 -5.31 4.43
CA VAL A 19 3.96 -6.10 5.50
C VAL A 19 4.11 -7.57 5.08
N PHE A 20 3.11 -8.15 4.41
CA PHE A 20 3.17 -9.50 3.88
C PHE A 20 4.28 -9.66 2.83
N CYS A 21 4.38 -8.74 1.87
CA CYS A 21 5.44 -8.71 0.87
C CYS A 21 6.82 -8.52 1.50
N PHE A 22 6.92 -7.71 2.57
CA PHE A 22 8.16 -7.53 3.33
C PHE A 22 8.65 -8.86 3.92
N LYS A 23 7.74 -9.64 4.53
CA LYS A 23 8.07 -10.96 5.10
C LYS A 23 8.42 -12.00 4.04
N ARG A 24 7.74 -11.98 2.89
CA ARG A 24 8.03 -12.91 1.77
C ARG A 24 9.26 -12.52 0.94
N GLY A 25 9.75 -11.29 1.05
CA GLY A 25 10.87 -10.81 0.25
C GLY A 25 10.54 -10.68 -1.25
N MET A 26 9.26 -10.68 -1.62
CA MET A 26 8.80 -10.49 -3.00
C MET A 26 7.59 -9.56 -3.04
N VAL A 27 7.56 -8.69 -4.04
CA VAL A 27 6.48 -7.76 -4.33
C VAL A 27 6.01 -7.99 -5.75
N TYR A 28 4.70 -8.15 -5.92
CA TYR A 28 4.04 -8.23 -7.21
C TYR A 28 3.26 -6.94 -7.46
N MET A 29 3.72 -6.15 -8.42
CA MET A 29 3.01 -5.03 -9.01
C MET A 29 2.53 -5.40 -10.42
N LYS A 30 1.43 -4.80 -10.87
CA LYS A 30 0.94 -5.05 -12.23
C LYS A 30 2.01 -4.61 -13.24
N GLY A 31 2.51 -5.57 -14.03
CA GLY A 31 3.58 -5.34 -15.00
C GLY A 31 5.00 -5.28 -14.42
N TYR A 32 5.17 -5.49 -13.12
CA TYR A 32 6.49 -5.44 -12.48
C TYR A 32 6.57 -6.35 -11.25
N THR A 33 7.52 -7.28 -11.22
CA THR A 33 7.77 -8.12 -10.05
C THR A 33 9.17 -7.82 -9.53
N ALA A 34 9.29 -7.55 -8.24
CA ALA A 34 10.57 -7.29 -7.59
C ALA A 34 10.79 -8.26 -6.42
N SER A 35 12.01 -8.77 -6.31
CA SER A 35 12.46 -9.65 -5.22
C SER A 35 13.60 -8.97 -4.48
N ARG A 36 13.64 -9.14 -3.15
CA ARG A 36 14.71 -8.62 -2.29
C ARG A 36 16.09 -9.13 -2.71
N GLU A 37 16.16 -10.35 -3.24
CA GLU A 37 17.44 -10.98 -3.61
C GLU A 37 17.91 -10.57 -5.01
N LYS A 38 17.00 -10.52 -5.99
CA LYS A 38 17.36 -10.23 -7.39
C LYS A 38 17.39 -8.74 -7.72
N ASN A 39 16.49 -7.97 -7.12
CA ASN A 39 16.37 -6.53 -7.35
C ASN A 39 15.95 -5.82 -6.05
N PRO A 40 16.87 -5.68 -5.09
CA PRO A 40 16.57 -5.09 -3.78
C PRO A 40 16.06 -3.66 -3.91
N GLY A 41 16.63 -2.86 -4.82
CA GLY A 41 16.21 -1.48 -5.05
C GLY A 41 14.74 -1.39 -5.48
N GLY A 42 14.35 -2.16 -6.50
CA GLY A 42 12.96 -2.24 -6.96
C GLY A 42 12.02 -2.75 -5.88
N PHE A 43 12.45 -3.74 -5.08
CA PHE A 43 11.66 -4.30 -3.99
C PHE A 43 11.35 -3.25 -2.91
N TYR A 44 12.37 -2.56 -2.38
CA TYR A 44 12.17 -1.55 -1.34
C TYR A 44 11.41 -0.33 -1.87
N LEU A 45 11.68 0.09 -3.11
CA LEU A 45 10.96 1.19 -3.74
C LEU A 45 9.46 0.88 -3.86
N SER A 46 9.10 -0.30 -4.38
CA SER A 46 7.70 -0.72 -4.46
C SER A 46 7.04 -0.82 -3.08
N LEU A 47 7.78 -1.28 -2.07
CA LEU A 47 7.29 -1.35 -0.69
C LEU A 47 6.98 0.04 -0.12
N ILE A 48 7.89 1.01 -0.32
CA ILE A 48 7.70 2.40 0.09
C ILE A 48 6.48 3.00 -0.59
N ILE A 49 6.32 2.78 -1.90
CA ILE A 49 5.16 3.26 -2.67
C ILE A 49 3.86 2.71 -2.08
N TYR A 50 3.79 1.40 -1.77
CA TYR A 50 2.61 0.81 -1.14
C TYR A 50 2.31 1.41 0.24
N LEU A 51 3.32 1.62 1.07
CA LEU A 51 3.15 2.22 2.40
C LEU A 51 2.69 3.68 2.31
N LEU A 52 3.28 4.48 1.41
CA LEU A 52 2.86 5.86 1.17
C LEU A 52 1.42 5.92 0.68
N PHE A 53 1.04 5.04 -0.25
CA PHE A 53 -0.33 4.99 -0.74
C PHE A 53 -1.33 4.57 0.34
N ALA A 54 -0.97 3.58 1.18
CA ALA A 54 -1.77 3.19 2.33
C ALA A 54 -1.96 4.37 3.31
N LEU A 55 -0.90 5.10 3.62
CA LEU A 55 -0.94 6.28 4.49
C LEU A 55 -1.84 7.37 3.93
N VAL A 56 -1.74 7.66 2.62
CA VAL A 56 -2.59 8.64 1.95
C VAL A 56 -4.06 8.24 2.03
N LEU A 57 -4.40 6.97 1.77
CA LEU A 57 -5.78 6.47 1.87
C LEU A 57 -6.33 6.56 3.30
N ILE A 58 -5.54 6.18 4.30
CA ILE A 58 -5.93 6.30 5.71
C ILE A 58 -6.13 7.78 6.07
N PHE A 59 -5.21 8.66 5.65
CA PHE A 59 -5.32 10.10 5.88
C PHE A 59 -6.60 10.67 5.28
N PHE A 60 -6.93 10.35 4.02
CA PHE A 60 -8.19 10.78 3.41
C PHE A 60 -9.42 10.13 4.02
N GLY A 61 -9.32 8.87 4.48
CA GLY A 61 -10.42 8.20 5.19
C GLY A 61 -10.75 8.85 6.53
N ILE A 62 -9.73 9.32 7.27
CA ILE A 62 -9.92 9.99 8.58
C ILE A 62 -10.26 11.47 8.38
N PHE A 63 -9.40 12.21 7.67
CA PHE A 63 -9.42 13.68 7.60
C PHE A 63 -10.02 14.23 6.31
N GLY A 64 -10.21 13.41 5.29
CA GLY A 64 -10.72 13.88 4.00
C GLY A 64 -12.13 14.46 4.14
N LYS A 65 -12.35 15.64 3.55
CA LYS A 65 -13.71 16.14 3.26
C LYS A 65 -14.24 15.42 2.02
N VAL A 66 -14.48 14.13 2.15
CA VAL A 66 -15.15 13.36 1.10
C VAL A 66 -16.63 13.71 1.17
N GLN A 67 -17.04 14.70 0.39
CA GLN A 67 -18.46 14.99 0.15
C GLN A 67 -19.03 13.78 -0.58
N GLY A 68 -19.99 13.12 0.04
CA GLY A 68 -20.72 11.98 -0.50
C GLY A 68 -22.09 11.93 0.14
#